data_AF-A0A2A6ZVX8-F1
#
_entry.id   AF-A0A2A6ZVX8-F1
#
_cell.length_a   1.000
_cell.length_b   1.000
_cell.length_c   1.000
_cell.angle_alpha   90.00
_cell.angle_beta   90.00
_cell.angle_gamma   90.00
#
_symmetry.space_group_name_H-M   'P 1'
#
loop_
_entity.id
_entity.type
_entity.pdbx_description
1 polymer ?
#
loop_
_entity_poly.entity_id
_entity_poly.type
_entity_poly.pdbx_seq_one_letter_code
_entity_poly.pdbx_strand_id
1 'polypeptide(L)'
;MHSSYFVLKNKEGKQAEQIVKDYLTGRGYTVQDVSEEQDNYQNDIDFIVQKDGRTSKIEVKLDTRLAKTQNIAFEDAFYLKDKETGQTETREGYYHYSQCDFLIFVSPADNSLYMVHFRKLKENEISLENCFKFVKFYSYTDRCQKRMRIVPVSTLKEKGLLSVFSYQ
;
A
#
# COMPACT_ATOMS: atom_id res chain seq x y z
N MET A 1 -18.94 -3.93 -20.56
CA MET A 1 -18.95 -4.50 -19.19
C MET A 1 -17.79 -3.94 -18.36
N HIS A 2 -17.80 -2.63 -18.07
CA HIS A 2 -16.66 -1.91 -17.50
C HIS A 2 -16.91 -1.28 -16.11
N SER A 3 -18.05 -1.56 -15.48
CA SER A 3 -18.56 -0.70 -14.40
C SER A 3 -18.65 -1.37 -13.01
N SER A 4 -19.05 -2.64 -12.88
CA SER A 4 -19.34 -3.20 -11.54
C SER A 4 -18.11 -3.53 -10.70
N TYR A 5 -17.06 -4.08 -11.30
CA TYR A 5 -15.90 -4.58 -10.57
C TYR A 5 -14.93 -3.48 -10.09
N PHE A 6 -14.76 -2.42 -10.89
CA PHE A 6 -14.01 -1.22 -10.48
C PHE A 6 -14.71 -0.48 -9.34
N VAL A 7 -16.04 -0.37 -9.40
CA VAL A 7 -16.85 0.21 -8.31
C VAL A 7 -16.74 -0.63 -7.03
N LEU A 8 -16.70 -1.96 -7.13
CA LEU A 8 -16.51 -2.84 -5.97
C LEU A 8 -15.12 -2.68 -5.32
N LYS A 9 -14.04 -2.66 -6.11
CA LYS A 9 -12.69 -2.44 -5.55
C LYS A 9 -12.52 -1.05 -4.93
N ASN A 10 -13.11 0.00 -5.53
CA ASN A 10 -13.13 1.32 -4.90
C ASN A 10 -13.89 1.30 -3.58
N LYS A 11 -15.00 0.56 -3.50
CA LYS A 11 -15.77 0.43 -2.25
C LYS A 11 -14.97 -0.30 -1.16
N GLU A 12 -14.29 -1.40 -1.51
CA GLU A 12 -13.46 -2.15 -0.57
C GLU A 12 -12.24 -1.34 -0.11
N GLY A 13 -11.60 -0.59 -1.01
CA GLY A 13 -10.53 0.36 -0.69
C GLY A 13 -11.01 1.43 0.29
N LYS A 14 -12.13 2.10 -0.02
CA LYS A 14 -12.71 3.11 0.87
C LYS A 14 -13.15 2.56 2.23
N GLN A 15 -13.56 1.29 2.31
CA GLN A 15 -13.81 0.63 3.60
C GLN A 15 -12.53 0.44 4.41
N ALA A 16 -11.42 0.05 3.77
CA ALA A 16 -10.12 -0.06 4.44
C ALA A 16 -9.62 1.31 4.92
N GLU A 17 -9.72 2.34 4.10
CA GLU A 17 -9.42 3.73 4.47
C GLU A 17 -10.25 4.18 5.69
N GLN A 18 -11.56 3.90 5.70
CA GLN A 18 -12.43 4.24 6.82
C GLN A 18 -12.03 3.52 8.12
N ILE A 19 -11.64 2.23 8.07
CA ILE A 19 -11.14 1.50 9.24
C ILE A 19 -9.90 2.18 9.83
N VAL A 20 -8.96 2.59 8.98
CA VAL A 20 -7.74 3.28 9.43
C VAL A 20 -8.08 4.64 10.02
N LYS A 21 -8.96 5.40 9.38
CA LYS A 21 -9.44 6.69 9.86
C LYS A 21 -10.06 6.57 11.26
N ASP A 22 -11.00 5.64 11.44
CA ASP A 22 -11.66 5.40 12.73
C ASP A 22 -10.66 4.97 13.81
N TYR A 23 -9.74 4.06 13.47
CA TYR A 23 -8.69 3.60 14.37
C TYR A 23 -7.80 4.74 14.88
N LEU A 24 -7.41 5.66 14.00
CA LEU A 24 -6.55 6.80 14.30
C LEU A 24 -7.32 7.90 15.05
N THR A 25 -8.52 8.26 14.60
CA THR A 25 -9.37 9.25 15.27
C THR A 25 -9.72 8.80 16.69
N GLY A 26 -10.05 7.51 16.90
CA GLY A 26 -10.29 6.93 18.22
C GLY A 26 -9.08 7.01 19.18
N ARG A 27 -7.87 7.23 18.64
CA ARG A 27 -6.62 7.42 19.40
C ARG A 27 -6.19 8.89 19.51
N GLY A 28 -7.08 9.82 19.17
CA GLY A 28 -6.86 11.26 19.30
C GLY A 28 -5.98 11.87 18.22
N TYR A 29 -5.85 11.23 17.06
CA TYR A 29 -5.24 11.86 15.89
C TYR A 29 -6.27 12.71 15.15
N THR A 30 -5.85 13.89 14.70
CA THR A 30 -6.57 14.62 13.64
C THR A 30 -6.24 13.96 12.32
N VAL A 31 -7.26 13.56 11.55
CA VAL A 31 -7.09 12.84 10.27
C VAL A 31 -7.77 13.64 9.16
N GLN A 32 -6.99 14.14 8.20
CA GLN A 32 -7.47 14.78 6.98
C GLN A 32 -7.40 13.78 5.83
N ASP A 33 -8.53 13.56 5.14
CA ASP A 33 -8.60 12.83 3.87
C ASP A 33 -8.17 13.74 2.72
N VAL A 34 -7.12 13.33 2.03
CA VAL A 34 -6.52 14.06 0.90
C VAL A 34 -6.44 13.20 -0.36
N SER A 35 -7.10 12.04 -0.37
CA SER A 35 -7.03 11.05 -1.45
C SER A 35 -7.53 11.58 -2.81
N GLU A 36 -8.35 12.64 -2.81
CA GLU A 36 -8.88 13.29 -4.01
C GLU A 36 -8.07 14.54 -4.45
N GLU A 37 -7.08 14.98 -3.67
CA GLU A 37 -6.24 16.13 -4.01
C GLU A 37 -5.16 15.72 -5.03
N GLN A 38 -5.08 16.41 -6.17
CA GLN A 38 -4.28 15.99 -7.33
C GLN A 38 -2.81 15.70 -7.01
N ASP A 39 -2.17 16.54 -6.18
CA ASP A 39 -0.77 16.35 -5.78
C ASP A 39 -0.60 15.14 -4.86
N ASN A 40 -1.55 14.87 -3.98
CA ASN A 40 -1.50 13.74 -3.05
C ASN A 40 -1.81 12.42 -3.75
N TYR A 41 -2.73 12.42 -4.70
CA TYR A 41 -3.02 11.28 -5.57
C TYR A 41 -1.77 10.82 -6.36
N GLN A 42 -1.00 11.77 -6.91
CA GLN A 42 0.24 11.44 -7.62
C GLN A 42 1.33 10.85 -6.72
N ASN A 43 1.26 11.09 -5.42
CA ASN A 43 2.23 10.66 -4.43
C ASN A 43 1.75 9.47 -3.57
N ASP A 44 0.62 8.83 -3.93
CA ASP A 44 -0.01 7.72 -3.18
C ASP A 44 -0.12 8.10 -1.69
N ILE A 45 -0.93 9.14 -1.40
CA ILE A 45 -1.22 9.63 -0.06
C ILE A 45 -2.74 9.73 0.11
N ASP A 46 -3.31 8.90 1.00
CA ASP A 46 -4.71 8.96 1.39
C ASP A 46 -4.97 9.96 2.52
N PHE A 47 -4.10 9.97 3.55
CA PHE A 47 -4.30 10.76 4.76
C PHE A 47 -3.11 11.62 5.13
N ILE A 48 -3.40 12.82 5.63
CA ILE A 48 -2.48 13.62 6.46
C ILE A 48 -2.98 13.54 7.90
N VAL A 49 -2.14 13.05 8.80
CA VAL A 49 -2.48 12.86 10.21
C VAL A 49 -1.62 13.71 11.12
N GLN A 50 -2.23 14.23 12.19
CA GLN A 50 -1.55 15.09 13.16
C GLN A 50 -1.82 14.65 14.59
N LYS A 51 -0.77 14.63 15.41
CA LYS A 51 -0.84 14.41 16.86
C LYS A 51 0.41 14.95 17.55
N ASP A 52 0.24 15.60 18.70
CA ASP A 52 1.35 16.14 19.52
C ASP A 52 2.35 17.01 18.73
N GLY A 53 1.83 17.85 17.82
CA GLY A 53 2.63 18.74 16.97
C GLY A 53 3.40 18.04 15.83
N ARG A 54 3.18 16.74 15.62
CA ARG A 54 3.79 15.97 14.52
C ARG A 54 2.77 15.74 13.42
N THR A 55 3.25 15.78 12.18
CA THR A 55 2.47 15.46 10.98
C THR A 55 3.05 14.22 10.31
N SER A 56 2.19 13.36 9.78
CA SER A 56 2.61 12.21 8.97
C SER A 56 1.66 11.97 7.81
N LYS A 57 2.21 11.48 6.70
CA LYS A 57 1.47 11.08 5.51
C LYS A 57 1.24 9.57 5.54
N ILE A 58 0.01 9.14 5.25
CA ILE A 58 -0.38 7.72 5.28
C ILE A 58 -1.00 7.32 3.96
N GLU A 59 -0.63 6.14 3.50
CA GLU A 59 -1.29 5.40 2.43
C GLU A 59 -1.91 4.13 3.00
N VAL A 60 -3.08 3.72 2.48
CA VAL A 60 -3.84 2.57 2.94
C VAL A 60 -4.05 1.57 1.80
N LYS A 61 -3.69 0.31 2.04
CA LYS A 61 -3.96 -0.78 1.11
C LYS A 61 -4.75 -1.89 1.78
N LEU A 62 -5.74 -2.44 1.09
CA LEU A 62 -6.45 -3.63 1.53
C LEU A 62 -5.68 -4.89 1.08
N ASP A 63 -5.38 -5.80 2.01
CA ASP A 63 -4.83 -7.13 1.69
C ASP A 63 -5.56 -8.24 2.48
N THR A 64 -6.46 -8.92 1.77
CA THR A 64 -7.28 -10.01 2.29
C THR A 64 -6.52 -11.33 2.45
N ARG A 65 -5.27 -11.41 1.98
CA ARG A 65 -4.44 -12.62 2.04
C ARG A 65 -3.23 -12.48 2.96
N LEU A 66 -2.90 -11.27 3.39
CA LEU A 66 -1.75 -10.96 4.25
C LEU A 66 -1.65 -11.89 5.45
N ALA A 67 -2.74 -12.06 6.23
CA ALA A 67 -2.75 -12.95 7.40
C ALA A 67 -2.33 -14.40 7.05
N LYS A 68 -2.73 -14.89 5.87
CA LYS A 68 -2.39 -16.24 5.40
C LYS A 68 -0.98 -16.34 4.82
N THR A 69 -0.55 -15.34 4.06
CA THR A 69 0.74 -15.37 3.35
C THR A 69 1.90 -14.97 4.25
N GLN A 70 1.65 -14.16 5.28
CA GLN A 70 2.68 -13.54 6.13
C GLN A 70 3.76 -12.81 5.30
N ASN A 71 3.33 -12.20 4.19
CA ASN A 71 4.18 -11.44 3.29
C ASN A 71 3.52 -10.09 2.97
N ILE A 72 4.30 -9.02 2.98
CA ILE A 72 3.89 -7.72 2.44
C ILE A 72 4.34 -7.65 0.98
N ALA A 73 3.41 -7.29 0.09
CA ALA A 73 3.68 -7.13 -1.34
C ALA A 73 3.53 -5.65 -1.72
N PHE A 74 4.61 -5.06 -2.23
CA PHE A 74 4.61 -3.71 -2.78
C PHE A 74 4.53 -3.77 -4.30
N GLU A 75 3.72 -2.91 -4.89
CA GLU A 75 3.64 -2.79 -6.35
C GLU A 75 4.88 -2.10 -6.90
N ASP A 76 5.65 -2.82 -7.69
CA ASP A 76 6.98 -2.39 -8.14
C ASP A 76 6.94 -1.92 -9.61
N ALA A 77 6.29 -2.67 -10.51
CA ALA A 77 6.14 -2.23 -11.89
C ALA A 77 4.92 -2.82 -12.61
N PHE A 78 4.44 -2.10 -13.62
CA PHE A 78 3.45 -2.54 -14.60
C PHE A 78 4.11 -2.67 -15.97
N TYR A 79 3.77 -3.72 -16.71
CA TYR A 79 4.17 -3.90 -18.10
C TYR A 79 2.91 -3.87 -18.97
N LEU A 80 2.68 -2.71 -19.60
CA LEU A 80 1.55 -2.44 -20.46
C LEU A 80 1.95 -2.77 -21.89
N LYS A 81 1.28 -3.77 -22.48
CA LYS A 81 1.49 -4.10 -23.88
C LYS A 81 0.53 -3.28 -24.73
N ASP A 82 1.09 -2.41 -25.56
CA ASP A 82 0.34 -1.72 -26.59
C ASP A 82 -0.21 -2.73 -27.60
N LYS A 83 -1.51 -2.64 -27.88
CA LYS A 83 -2.20 -3.64 -28.71
C LYS A 83 -1.96 -3.45 -30.20
N GLU A 84 -1.63 -2.23 -30.63
CA GLU A 84 -1.49 -1.87 -32.03
C GLU A 84 -0.05 -2.09 -32.52
N THR A 85 0.92 -1.64 -31.74
CA THR A 85 2.35 -1.69 -32.03
C THR A 85 3.04 -2.94 -31.45
N GLY A 86 2.41 -3.59 -30.47
CA GLY A 86 2.99 -4.71 -29.74
C GLY A 86 4.10 -4.33 -28.76
N GLN A 87 4.45 -3.05 -28.65
CA GLN A 87 5.48 -2.55 -27.74
C GLN A 87 5.04 -2.69 -26.28
N THR A 88 6.03 -2.86 -25.38
CA THR A 88 5.77 -2.94 -23.94
C THR A 88 6.28 -1.68 -23.26
N GLU A 89 5.36 -0.88 -22.73
CA GLU A 89 5.67 0.24 -21.83
C GLU A 89 5.83 -0.31 -20.41
N THR A 90 6.89 0.10 -19.72
CA THR A 90 7.07 -0.19 -18.29
C THR A 90 6.70 1.07 -17.50
N ARG A 91 5.73 0.95 -16.59
CA ARG A 91 5.39 2.00 -15.62
C ARG A 91 5.80 1.58 -14.23
N GLU A 92 6.26 2.53 -13.44
CA GLU A 92 6.60 2.30 -12.04
C GLU A 92 5.34 2.09 -11.20
N GLY A 93 5.41 1.17 -10.24
CA GLY A 93 4.40 1.02 -9.20
C GLY A 93 4.63 2.00 -8.04
N TYR A 94 3.64 2.11 -7.15
CA TYR A 94 3.68 3.05 -6.03
C TYR A 94 4.90 2.91 -5.12
N TYR A 95 5.58 1.75 -5.12
CA TYR A 95 6.82 1.57 -4.36
C TYR A 95 7.90 2.62 -4.70
N HIS A 96 7.86 3.18 -5.92
CA HIS A 96 8.86 4.13 -6.41
C HIS A 96 8.52 5.59 -6.14
N TYR A 97 7.27 5.99 -6.40
CA TYR A 97 6.85 7.39 -6.32
C TYR A 97 6.13 7.76 -5.03
N SER A 98 5.63 6.77 -4.25
CA SER A 98 4.87 7.07 -3.04
C SER A 98 5.73 7.84 -2.03
N GLN A 99 5.16 8.91 -1.47
CA GLN A 99 5.82 9.77 -0.48
C GLN A 99 5.18 9.67 0.91
N CYS A 100 4.44 8.59 1.20
CA CYS A 100 3.89 8.37 2.52
C CYS A 100 5.00 8.07 3.56
N ASP A 101 4.79 8.52 4.80
CA ASP A 101 5.67 8.14 5.90
C ASP A 101 5.35 6.71 6.36
N PHE A 102 4.06 6.35 6.34
CA PHE A 102 3.55 5.05 6.72
C PHE A 102 2.63 4.47 5.64
N LEU A 103 2.84 3.19 5.31
CA LEU A 103 1.97 2.41 4.45
C LEU A 103 1.25 1.38 5.31
N ILE A 104 -0.06 1.48 5.43
CA ILE A 104 -0.88 0.63 6.29
C ILE A 104 -1.62 -0.39 5.43
N PHE A 105 -1.32 -1.68 5.66
CA PHE A 105 -2.10 -2.76 5.09
C PHE A 105 -3.20 -3.17 6.08
N VAL A 106 -4.45 -3.05 5.66
CA VAL A 106 -5.60 -3.57 6.40
C VAL A 106 -5.77 -5.03 6.05
N SER A 107 -5.71 -5.92 7.05
CA SER A 107 -6.03 -7.33 6.86
C SER A 107 -7.31 -7.70 7.63
N PRO A 108 -8.46 -7.83 6.92
CA PRO A 108 -9.71 -8.24 7.55
C PRO A 108 -9.71 -9.68 8.08
N ALA A 109 -8.81 -10.52 7.60
CA ALA A 109 -8.76 -11.93 7.96
C ALA A 109 -8.35 -12.17 9.42
N ASP A 110 -7.56 -11.27 10.01
CA ASP A 110 -7.08 -11.32 11.40
C ASP A 110 -7.33 -10.00 12.16
N ASN A 111 -8.17 -9.13 11.61
CA ASN A 111 -8.51 -7.81 12.15
C ASN A 111 -7.30 -6.97 12.57
N SER A 112 -6.26 -6.97 11.73
CA SER A 112 -5.01 -6.29 12.00
C SER A 112 -4.65 -5.21 10.97
N LEU A 113 -4.03 -4.13 11.47
CA LEU A 113 -3.34 -3.09 10.71
C LEU A 113 -1.85 -3.37 10.72
N TYR A 114 -1.29 -3.66 9.55
CA TYR A 114 0.15 -3.85 9.36
C TYR A 114 0.75 -2.53 8.86
N MET A 115 1.30 -1.74 9.79
CA MET A 115 1.84 -0.42 9.53
C MET A 115 3.34 -0.50 9.22
N VAL A 116 3.68 -0.40 7.94
CA VAL A 116 5.06 -0.32 7.47
C VAL A 116 5.56 1.11 7.64
N HIS A 117 6.74 1.28 8.24
CA HIS A 117 7.46 2.56 8.26
C HIS A 117 8.07 2.82 6.87
N PHE A 118 7.23 3.20 5.91
CA PHE A 118 7.55 3.16 4.49
C PHE A 118 8.71 4.09 4.13
N ARG A 119 8.71 5.33 4.64
CA ARG A 119 9.85 6.24 4.46
C ARG A 119 11.17 5.66 4.95
N LYS A 120 11.18 5.09 6.17
CA LYS A 120 12.38 4.44 6.72
C LYS A 120 12.81 3.24 5.89
N LEU A 121 11.85 2.45 5.39
CA LEU A 121 12.11 1.32 4.51
C LEU A 121 12.84 1.80 3.24
N LYS A 122 12.37 2.88 2.62
CA LYS A 122 12.98 3.49 1.42
C LYS A 122 14.37 4.06 1.72
N GLU A 123 14.55 4.75 2.84
CA GLU A 123 15.86 5.25 3.30
C GLU A 123 16.89 4.13 3.53
N ASN A 124 16.43 2.91 3.84
CA ASN A 124 17.27 1.75 4.11
C ASN A 124 17.26 0.69 2.99
N GLU A 125 16.77 1.04 1.79
CA GLU A 125 16.49 0.08 0.71
C GLU A 125 17.69 -0.81 0.34
N ILE A 126 18.91 -0.25 0.31
CA ILE A 126 20.14 -0.99 0.02
C ILE A 126 20.37 -2.12 1.03
N SER A 127 20.12 -1.87 2.32
CA SER A 127 20.28 -2.88 3.37
C SER A 127 19.18 -3.97 3.34
N LEU A 128 18.13 -3.74 2.55
CA LEU A 128 16.97 -4.61 2.40
C LEU A 128 16.95 -5.32 1.05
N GLU A 129 17.85 -5.01 0.12
CA GLU A 129 17.81 -5.51 -1.25
C GLU A 129 17.70 -7.04 -1.31
N ASN A 130 18.53 -7.73 -0.51
CA ASN A 130 18.52 -9.19 -0.42
C ASN A 130 17.34 -9.79 0.37
N CYS A 131 16.53 -8.96 1.02
CA CYS A 131 15.32 -9.39 1.72
C CYS A 131 14.10 -9.45 0.80
N PHE A 132 14.16 -8.78 -0.34
CA PHE A 132 13.06 -8.72 -1.29
C PHE A 132 13.07 -9.92 -2.24
N LYS A 133 11.88 -10.46 -2.51
CA LYS A 133 11.63 -11.37 -3.61
C LYS A 133 10.76 -10.70 -4.65
N PHE A 134 11.09 -10.87 -5.91
CA PHE A 134 10.29 -10.32 -7.01
C PHE A 134 9.40 -11.41 -7.60
N VAL A 135 8.11 -11.10 -7.74
CA VAL A 135 7.15 -11.99 -8.39
C VAL A 135 6.50 -11.24 -9.54
N LYS A 136 6.50 -11.85 -10.73
CA LYS A 136 5.83 -11.34 -11.91
C LYS A 136 4.61 -12.20 -12.23
N PHE A 137 3.47 -11.58 -12.45
CA PHE A 137 2.22 -12.27 -12.81
C PHE A 137 1.34 -11.40 -13.71
N TYR A 138 0.33 -12.00 -14.35
CA TYR A 138 -0.67 -11.26 -15.11
C TYR A 138 -1.83 -10.83 -14.20
N SER A 139 -2.02 -9.52 -14.03
CA SER A 139 -3.20 -8.98 -13.34
C SER A 139 -4.38 -8.98 -14.30
N TYR A 140 -5.39 -9.80 -14.03
CA TYR A 140 -6.64 -9.78 -14.79
C TYR A 140 -7.47 -8.51 -14.55
N THR A 141 -7.30 -7.87 -13.39
CA THR A 141 -7.98 -6.60 -13.07
C THR A 141 -7.44 -5.47 -13.94
N ASP A 142 -6.12 -5.32 -13.97
CA ASP A 142 -5.45 -4.22 -14.68
C ASP A 142 -5.12 -4.60 -16.14
N ARG A 143 -5.36 -5.87 -16.50
CA ARG A 143 -5.15 -6.45 -17.83
C ARG A 143 -3.70 -6.30 -18.33
N CYS A 144 -2.74 -6.33 -17.42
CA CYS A 144 -1.32 -6.17 -17.72
C CYS A 144 -0.46 -7.13 -16.87
N GLN A 145 0.81 -7.29 -17.23
CA GLN A 145 1.74 -7.97 -16.32
C GLN A 145 2.15 -7.00 -15.21
N LYS A 146 2.19 -7.47 -13.97
CA LYS A 146 2.73 -6.72 -12.82
C LYS A 146 3.93 -7.43 -12.25
N ARG A 147 4.86 -6.65 -11.71
CA ARG A 147 5.91 -7.12 -10.81
C ARG A 147 5.62 -6.58 -9.42
N MET A 148 5.62 -7.47 -8.44
CA MET A 148 5.53 -7.13 -7.03
C MET A 148 6.87 -7.39 -6.36
N ARG A 149 7.22 -6.52 -5.41
CA ARG A 149 8.31 -6.68 -4.47
C ARG A 149 7.73 -7.23 -3.16
N ILE A 150 8.17 -8.42 -2.76
CA ILE A 150 7.62 -9.15 -1.62
C ILE A 150 8.65 -9.23 -0.51
N VAL A 151 8.24 -8.98 0.73
CA VAL A 151 9.06 -9.15 1.93
C VAL A 151 8.26 -9.87 3.02
N PRO A 152 8.86 -10.82 3.75
CA PRO A 152 8.19 -11.47 4.87
C PRO A 152 7.88 -10.48 6.00
N VAL A 153 6.72 -10.67 6.65
CA VAL A 153 6.32 -9.91 7.84
C VAL A 153 7.37 -10.00 8.95
N SER A 154 7.94 -11.20 9.17
CA SER A 154 8.98 -11.41 10.18
C SER A 154 10.21 -10.55 9.94
N THR A 155 10.68 -10.48 8.69
CA THR A 155 11.85 -9.68 8.32
C THR A 155 11.63 -8.18 8.58
N LEU A 156 10.45 -7.65 8.27
CA LEU A 156 10.15 -6.24 8.57
C LEU A 156 10.06 -5.99 10.08
N LYS A 157 9.51 -6.93 10.86
CA LYS A 157 9.46 -6.83 12.33
C LYS A 157 10.87 -6.84 12.94
N GLU A 158 11.71 -7.79 12.54
CA GLU A 158 13.10 -7.92 13.02
C GLU A 158 13.92 -6.65 12.76
N LYS A 159 13.65 -5.96 11.65
CA LYS A 159 14.32 -4.71 11.29
C LYS A 159 13.67 -3.45 11.86
N GLY A 160 12.60 -3.58 12.67
CA GLY A 160 11.89 -2.45 13.24
C GLY A 160 11.16 -1.56 12.21
N LEU A 161 10.80 -2.14 11.06
CA LEU A 161 10.14 -1.44 9.94
C LEU A 161 8.64 -1.74 9.85
N LEU A 162 8.09 -2.56 10.76
CA LEU A 162 6.69 -2.92 10.78
C LEU A 162 6.15 -2.96 12.21
N SER A 163 5.06 -2.23 12.43
CA SER A 163 4.22 -2.35 13.62
C SER A 163 2.91 -3.03 13.24
N VAL A 164 2.35 -3.86 14.12
CA VAL A 164 1.06 -4.53 13.88
C VAL A 164 0.12 -4.20 15.02
N PHE A 165 -1.08 -3.75 14.69
CA PHE A 165 -2.11 -3.38 15.66
C PHE A 165 -3.40 -4.13 15.37
N SER A 166 -4.13 -4.56 16.40
CA SER A 166 -5.53 -4.96 16.21
C SER A 166 -6.42 -3.71 16.19
N TYR A 167 -7.40 -3.70 15.28
CA TYR A 167 -8.39 -2.63 15.18
C TYR A 167 -9.78 -3.03 15.72
N GLN A 168 -9.87 -4.17 16.42
CA GLN A 168 -11.02 -4.57 17.22
C GLN A 168 -10.83 -4.19 18.69
#